data_AF-A0A379T1Y7-F1
#
_entry.id   AF-A0A379T1Y7-F1
#
_cell.length_a   1.000
_cell.length_b   1.000
_cell.length_c   1.000
_cell.angle_alpha   90.00
_cell.angle_beta   90.00
_cell.angle_gamma   90.00
#
_symmetry.space_group_name_H-M   'P 1'
#
loop_
_entity.id
_entity.type
_entity.pdbx_description
1 polymer ?
#
loop_
_entity_poly.entity_id
_entity_poly.type
_entity_poly.pdbx_seq_one_letter_code
_entity_poly.pdbx_strand_id
1 'polypeptide(L)'
;MREILSPYASAVLLDQQFCYRQAVEQNAVAKSCAMIVAADDFIPGNGIPVDNVVIDKKINAQAVKQDGAKALKLLVLWRSDEDAQQRLDMVKEFNELCHSNGLLSIIEPVVRPPRCGDKFDREQAIIDAAKELGDSGADLYKVEMPLYGKGARSDLLTASQRLKWAYQYAVGHPLFRCGRKTVPSRGQGRHGSWRIWVPGGTRGSGHQ
;
A
#
# COMPACT_ATOMS: atom_id res chain seq x y z
N MET A 1 9.90 -19.20 -6.47
CA MET A 1 9.36 -18.06 -7.25
C MET A 1 10.05 -16.72 -6.93
N ARG A 2 10.42 -16.43 -5.67
CA ARG A 2 11.03 -15.13 -5.30
C ARG A 2 12.50 -14.97 -5.69
N GLU A 3 13.30 -16.02 -5.55
CA GLU A 3 14.69 -16.04 -6.03
C GLU A 3 14.80 -15.71 -7.52
N ILE A 4 13.81 -16.16 -8.29
CA ILE A 4 13.75 -15.98 -9.75
C ILE A 4 13.38 -14.54 -10.14
N LEU A 5 12.50 -13.89 -9.36
CA LEU A 5 11.93 -12.59 -9.72
C LEU A 5 12.58 -11.40 -9.01
N SER A 6 13.12 -11.59 -7.81
CA SER A 6 13.72 -10.51 -7.02
C SER A 6 14.87 -9.78 -7.73
N PRO A 7 15.74 -10.42 -8.56
CA PRO A 7 16.78 -9.69 -9.30
C PRO A 7 16.25 -8.59 -10.24
N TYR A 8 14.98 -8.70 -10.67
CA TYR A 8 14.31 -7.77 -11.59
C TYR A 8 13.38 -6.77 -10.89
N ALA A 9 13.27 -6.86 -9.56
CA ALA A 9 12.42 -6.00 -8.76
C ALA A 9 13.27 -5.06 -7.89
N SER A 10 12.83 -3.82 -7.72
CA SER A 10 13.46 -2.91 -6.77
C SER A 10 13.09 -3.25 -5.31
N ALA A 11 11.96 -3.92 -5.11
CA ALA A 11 11.51 -4.38 -3.81
C ALA A 11 10.52 -5.56 -3.95
N VAL A 12 10.45 -6.41 -2.92
CA VAL A 12 9.48 -7.49 -2.78
C VAL A 12 8.73 -7.37 -1.45
N LEU A 13 7.41 -7.58 -1.49
CA LEU A 13 6.55 -7.63 -0.30
C LEU A 13 6.37 -9.08 0.14
N LEU A 14 6.67 -9.35 1.40
CA LEU A 14 6.60 -10.68 2.02
C LEU A 14 5.62 -10.63 3.21
N ASP A 15 4.83 -11.68 3.37
CA ASP A 15 3.95 -11.84 4.53
C ASP A 15 4.65 -12.66 5.63
N GLN A 16 4.32 -12.35 6.89
CA GLN A 16 4.90 -13.07 8.03
C GLN A 16 4.43 -14.53 8.12
N GLN A 17 3.19 -14.79 7.74
CA GLN A 17 2.51 -16.07 7.98
C GLN A 17 3.10 -17.25 7.19
N PHE A 18 3.50 -17.00 5.95
CA PHE A 18 3.84 -18.08 5.02
C PHE A 18 5.30 -18.10 4.61
N CYS A 19 6.00 -16.97 4.68
CA CYS A 19 7.10 -16.83 3.75
C CYS A 19 8.22 -15.84 4.11
N TYR A 20 8.03 -14.97 5.10
CA TYR A 20 9.04 -14.01 5.52
C TYR A 20 10.28 -14.72 6.07
N ARG A 21 10.10 -15.61 7.06
CA ARG A 21 11.21 -16.30 7.73
C ARG A 21 12.01 -17.18 6.78
N GLN A 22 11.32 -17.97 5.96
CA GLN A 22 11.96 -18.82 4.96
C GLN A 22 12.76 -18.00 3.95
N ALA A 23 12.27 -16.82 3.56
CA ALA A 23 12.98 -15.96 2.62
C ALA A 23 14.27 -15.37 3.21
N VAL A 24 14.28 -15.03 4.50
CA VAL A 24 15.48 -14.56 5.20
C VAL A 24 16.48 -15.71 5.39
N GLU A 25 16.03 -16.85 5.92
CA GLU A 25 16.88 -18.02 6.19
C GLU A 25 17.56 -18.57 4.93
N GLN A 26 16.85 -18.55 3.80
CA GLN A 26 17.36 -19.04 2.51
C GLN A 26 18.08 -17.96 1.70
N ASN A 27 18.17 -16.72 2.19
CA ASN A 27 18.67 -15.58 1.41
C ASN A 27 17.95 -15.44 0.05
N ALA A 28 16.64 -15.66 0.02
CA ALA A 28 15.84 -15.80 -1.19
C ALA A 28 15.53 -14.47 -1.91
N VAL A 29 15.96 -13.34 -1.32
CA VAL A 29 15.83 -11.98 -1.89
C VAL A 29 17.19 -11.54 -2.43
N ALA A 30 17.25 -11.23 -3.72
CA ALA A 30 18.47 -10.73 -4.36
C ALA A 30 18.99 -9.47 -3.66
N LYS A 31 20.33 -9.32 -3.57
CA LYS A 31 20.97 -8.15 -2.93
C LYS A 31 20.58 -6.80 -3.55
N SER A 32 20.15 -6.80 -4.81
CA SER A 32 19.67 -5.61 -5.54
C SER A 32 18.20 -5.25 -5.24
N CYS A 33 17.49 -6.07 -4.45
CA CYS A 33 16.05 -5.96 -4.19
C CYS A 33 15.80 -5.70 -2.72
N ALA A 34 15.06 -4.62 -2.40
CA ALA A 34 14.68 -4.33 -1.03
C ALA A 34 13.57 -5.27 -0.51
N MET A 35 13.56 -5.52 0.78
CA MET A 35 12.50 -6.30 1.43
C MET A 35 11.49 -5.38 2.12
N ILE A 36 10.21 -5.64 1.87
CA ILE A 36 9.06 -5.03 2.54
C ILE A 36 8.32 -6.17 3.27
N VAL A 37 7.92 -5.94 4.51
CA VAL A 37 7.20 -6.96 5.31
C VAL A 37 5.78 -6.47 5.60
N ALA A 38 4.80 -7.35 5.42
CA ALA A 38 3.42 -7.07 5.79
C ALA A 38 3.27 -7.02 7.32
N ALA A 39 2.60 -5.98 7.80
CA ALA A 39 2.26 -5.75 9.21
C ALA A 39 0.73 -5.80 9.43
N ASP A 40 0.01 -6.42 8.49
CA ASP A 40 -1.43 -6.62 8.57
C ASP A 40 -1.76 -7.94 9.28
N ASP A 41 -2.70 -7.91 10.23
CA ASP A 41 -3.42 -9.10 10.67
C ASP A 41 -4.80 -9.13 10.03
N PHE A 42 -5.06 -10.18 9.25
CA PHE A 42 -6.29 -10.34 8.48
C PHE A 42 -7.32 -11.15 9.25
N ILE A 43 -8.45 -10.52 9.52
CA ILE A 43 -9.54 -11.11 10.30
C ILE A 43 -10.65 -11.55 9.34
N PRO A 44 -10.97 -12.85 9.27
CA PRO A 44 -12.07 -13.34 8.45
C PRO A 44 -13.43 -12.99 9.07
N GLY A 45 -14.46 -12.90 8.24
CA GLY A 45 -15.82 -12.57 8.65
C GLY A 45 -16.76 -12.54 7.45
N ASN A 46 -18.07 -12.60 7.67
CA ASN A 46 -19.08 -12.49 6.60
C ASN A 46 -18.84 -13.40 5.37
N GLY A 47 -18.25 -14.59 5.58
CA GLY A 47 -17.93 -15.55 4.51
C GLY A 47 -16.75 -15.18 3.61
N ILE A 48 -15.96 -14.16 3.96
CA ILE A 48 -14.76 -13.74 3.22
C ILE A 48 -13.49 -13.85 4.08
N PRO A 49 -12.31 -14.12 3.46
CA PRO A 49 -11.08 -14.36 4.21
C PRO A 49 -10.50 -13.11 4.88
N VAL A 50 -10.86 -11.91 4.40
CA VAL A 50 -10.42 -10.63 4.97
C VAL A 50 -11.64 -9.69 5.01
N ASP A 51 -12.31 -9.70 6.16
CA ASP A 51 -13.45 -8.83 6.47
C ASP A 51 -13.05 -7.62 7.32
N ASN A 52 -12.05 -7.80 8.19
CA ASN A 52 -11.43 -6.74 8.95
C ASN A 52 -9.90 -6.85 8.94
N VAL A 53 -9.23 -5.75 9.27
CA VAL A 53 -7.77 -5.67 9.34
C VAL A 53 -7.37 -4.86 10.56
N VAL A 54 -6.34 -5.32 11.25
CA VAL A 54 -5.64 -4.56 12.30
C VAL A 54 -4.14 -4.64 12.07
N ILE A 55 -3.37 -3.83 12.79
CA ILE A 55 -1.91 -3.99 12.84
C ILE A 55 -1.59 -5.31 13.54
N ASP A 56 -0.77 -6.15 12.91
CA ASP A 56 -0.28 -7.38 13.53
C ASP A 56 0.63 -7.06 14.72
N LYS A 57 0.09 -7.26 15.94
CA LYS A 57 0.81 -7.01 17.19
C LYS A 57 1.96 -7.99 17.44
N LYS A 58 2.10 -9.04 16.63
CA LYS A 58 3.22 -9.99 16.72
C LYS A 58 4.44 -9.53 15.94
N ILE A 59 4.33 -8.47 15.13
CA ILE A 59 5.46 -7.97 14.37
C ILE A 59 6.52 -7.37 15.30
N ASN A 60 7.77 -7.81 15.12
CA ASN A 60 8.92 -7.20 15.78
C ASN A 60 9.67 -6.34 14.76
N ALA A 61 9.38 -5.04 14.73
CA ALA A 61 9.93 -4.12 13.75
C ALA A 61 11.47 -3.98 13.84
N GLN A 62 12.05 -4.09 15.04
CA GLN A 62 13.51 -4.11 15.21
C GLN A 62 14.14 -5.35 14.56
N ALA A 63 13.57 -6.53 14.80
CA ALA A 63 14.03 -7.78 14.17
C ALA A 63 13.87 -7.70 12.63
N VAL A 64 12.75 -7.18 12.16
CA VAL A 64 12.50 -6.97 10.72
C VAL A 64 13.54 -6.06 10.08
N LYS A 65 13.94 -4.99 10.77
CA LYS A 65 15.04 -4.12 10.33
C LYS A 65 16.39 -4.82 10.34
N GLN A 66 16.69 -5.60 11.37
CA GLN A 66 17.94 -6.37 11.49
C GLN A 66 18.06 -7.41 10.36
N ASP A 67 16.94 -8.03 9.97
CA ASP A 67 16.84 -8.93 8.82
C ASP A 67 16.97 -8.20 7.46
N GLY A 68 17.15 -6.87 7.47
CA GLY A 68 17.47 -6.06 6.30
C GLY A 68 16.28 -5.42 5.59
N ALA A 69 15.06 -5.53 6.12
CA ALA A 69 13.89 -4.88 5.55
C ALA A 69 14.04 -3.35 5.53
N LYS A 70 13.37 -2.72 4.57
CA LYS A 70 13.38 -1.26 4.39
C LYS A 70 12.03 -0.60 4.66
N ALA A 71 10.96 -1.38 4.72
CA ALA A 71 9.62 -0.88 4.90
C ALA A 71 8.70 -1.92 5.53
N LEU A 72 7.66 -1.44 6.20
CA LEU A 72 6.47 -2.24 6.50
C LEU A 72 5.32 -1.82 5.59
N LYS A 73 4.31 -2.68 5.48
CA LYS A 73 3.08 -2.37 4.77
C LYS A 73 1.86 -2.68 5.64
N LEU A 74 0.84 -1.80 5.58
CA LEU A 74 -0.47 -1.97 6.22
C LEU A 74 -1.62 -1.86 5.20
N LEU A 75 -2.53 -2.84 5.15
CA LEU A 75 -3.83 -2.77 4.46
C LEU A 75 -4.79 -1.96 5.32
N VAL A 76 -5.49 -0.99 4.73
CA VAL A 76 -6.53 -0.22 5.43
C VAL A 76 -7.84 -0.43 4.69
N LEU A 77 -8.77 -1.18 5.26
CA LEU A 77 -10.10 -1.31 4.67
C LEU A 77 -10.85 0.02 4.84
N TRP A 78 -11.39 0.53 3.75
CA TRP A 78 -12.18 1.76 3.75
C TRP A 78 -13.62 1.44 3.40
N ARG A 79 -14.54 1.78 4.29
CA ARG A 79 -16.00 1.72 4.08
C ARG A 79 -16.59 3.08 4.45
N SER A 80 -17.58 3.52 3.68
CA SER A 80 -18.17 4.85 3.85
C SER A 80 -18.94 5.03 5.15
N ASP A 81 -19.37 3.94 5.79
CA ASP A 81 -20.15 3.92 7.02
C ASP A 81 -19.35 3.45 8.26
N GLU A 82 -18.04 3.29 8.12
CA GLU A 82 -17.12 3.03 9.24
C GLU A 82 -16.40 4.32 9.64
N ASP A 83 -16.01 4.42 10.91
CA ASP A 83 -15.36 5.60 11.48
C ASP A 83 -14.01 5.91 10.80
N ALA A 84 -13.90 7.13 10.27
CA ALA A 84 -12.67 7.64 9.67
C ALA A 84 -11.57 7.88 10.71
N GLN A 85 -11.92 8.31 11.93
CA GLN A 85 -10.93 8.57 12.96
C GLN A 85 -10.23 7.28 13.39
N GLN A 86 -10.98 6.18 13.53
CA GLN A 86 -10.41 4.87 13.80
C GLN A 86 -9.36 4.45 12.75
N ARG A 87 -9.60 4.72 11.46
CA ARG A 87 -8.64 4.43 10.39
C ARG A 87 -7.40 5.32 10.48
N LEU A 88 -7.59 6.62 10.72
CA LEU A 88 -6.50 7.58 10.88
C LEU A 88 -5.62 7.24 12.10
N ASP A 89 -6.22 6.86 13.22
CA ASP A 89 -5.50 6.46 14.43
C ASP A 89 -4.68 5.20 14.20
N MET A 90 -5.24 4.20 13.50
CA MET A 90 -4.50 3.00 13.11
C MET A 90 -3.33 3.33 12.18
N VAL A 91 -3.53 4.20 11.18
CA VAL A 91 -2.43 4.61 10.30
C VAL A 91 -1.36 5.39 11.05
N LYS A 92 -1.74 6.25 11.99
CA LYS A 92 -0.80 6.98 12.84
C LYS A 92 0.04 6.01 13.69
N GLU A 93 -0.58 5.05 14.35
CA GLU A 93 0.12 4.01 15.13
C GLU A 93 1.11 3.23 14.25
N PHE A 94 0.68 2.88 13.04
CA PHE A 94 1.54 2.18 12.08
C PHE A 94 2.72 3.03 11.59
N ASN A 95 2.51 4.32 11.34
CA ASN A 95 3.57 5.25 10.96
C ASN A 95 4.61 5.37 12.09
N GLU A 96 4.15 5.55 13.34
CA GLU A 96 5.03 5.61 14.51
C GLU A 96 5.83 4.31 14.68
N LEU A 97 5.22 3.15 14.47
CA LEU A 97 5.90 1.85 14.46
C LEU A 97 7.01 1.81 13.39
N CYS A 98 6.74 2.28 12.17
CA CYS A 98 7.73 2.28 11.10
C CYS A 98 8.87 3.26 11.39
N HIS A 99 8.54 4.52 11.65
CA HIS A 99 9.49 5.62 11.72
C HIS A 99 10.40 5.53 12.94
N SER A 100 9.86 5.13 14.10
CA SER A 100 10.66 4.93 15.32
C SER A 100 11.65 3.77 15.19
N ASN A 101 11.39 2.84 14.27
CA ASN A 101 12.29 1.77 13.90
C ASN A 101 13.15 2.13 12.67
N GLY A 102 12.99 3.29 12.04
CA GLY A 102 13.72 3.67 10.82
C GLY A 102 13.39 2.78 9.62
N LEU A 103 12.13 2.39 9.50
CA LEU A 103 11.51 1.72 8.35
C LEU A 103 10.57 2.70 7.65
N LEU A 104 10.38 2.55 6.34
CA LEU A 104 9.36 3.28 5.61
C LEU A 104 7.96 2.71 5.90
N SER A 105 6.97 3.58 6.00
CA SER A 105 5.55 3.24 6.13
C SER A 105 4.87 3.20 4.77
N ILE A 106 4.26 2.06 4.43
CA ILE A 106 3.46 1.88 3.22
C ILE A 106 2.02 1.57 3.62
N ILE A 107 1.08 2.45 3.31
CA ILE A 107 -0.35 2.15 3.47
C ILE A 107 -0.97 1.69 2.16
N GLU A 108 -1.90 0.75 2.24
CA GLU A 108 -2.70 0.26 1.13
C GLU A 108 -4.19 0.37 1.46
N PRO A 109 -4.79 1.56 1.26
CA PRO A 109 -6.23 1.69 1.38
C PRO A 109 -6.94 0.90 0.29
N VAL A 110 -7.92 0.09 0.70
CA VAL A 110 -8.75 -0.75 -0.19
C VAL A 110 -10.21 -0.53 0.13
N VAL A 111 -10.97 -0.11 -0.87
CA VAL A 111 -12.38 0.22 -0.67
C VAL A 111 -13.24 -1.03 -0.65
N ARG A 112 -14.22 -1.04 0.23
CA ARG A 112 -15.24 -2.09 0.34
C ARG A 112 -16.64 -1.46 0.35
N PRO A 113 -17.68 -2.21 -0.04
CA PRO A 113 -19.05 -1.80 0.19
C PRO A 113 -19.30 -1.49 1.68
N PRO A 114 -20.25 -0.59 2.00
CA PRO A 114 -20.61 -0.28 3.37
C PRO A 114 -21.10 -1.52 4.14
N ARG A 115 -21.06 -1.47 5.47
CA ARG A 115 -21.63 -2.52 6.33
C ARG A 115 -23.14 -2.58 6.21
N CYS A 116 -23.79 -1.43 6.09
CA CYS A 116 -25.23 -1.29 5.95
C CYS A 116 -25.60 -0.55 4.66
N GLY A 117 -26.51 -1.12 3.88
CA GLY A 117 -26.96 -0.59 2.60
C GLY A 117 -26.21 -1.16 1.40
N ASP A 118 -26.67 -0.81 0.20
CA ASP A 118 -26.20 -1.35 -1.08
C ASP A 118 -25.55 -0.30 -2.00
N LYS A 119 -25.59 0.99 -1.60
CA LYS A 119 -25.00 2.09 -2.36
C LYS A 119 -23.48 2.04 -2.27
N PHE A 120 -22.84 1.65 -3.36
CA PHE A 120 -21.38 1.61 -3.45
C PHE A 120 -20.91 2.06 -4.84
N ASP A 121 -20.47 3.32 -4.93
CA ASP A 121 -19.66 3.80 -6.05
C ASP A 121 -18.19 3.58 -5.70
N ARG A 122 -17.60 2.51 -6.24
CA ARG A 122 -16.20 2.16 -6.01
C ARG A 122 -15.24 3.28 -6.40
N GLU A 123 -15.48 3.94 -7.52
CA GLU A 123 -14.55 4.94 -8.04
C GLU A 123 -14.56 6.20 -7.16
N GLN A 124 -15.75 6.60 -6.70
CA GLN A 124 -15.88 7.68 -5.72
C GLN A 124 -15.29 7.30 -4.36
N ALA A 125 -15.51 6.06 -3.90
CA ALA A 125 -14.89 5.56 -2.66
C ALA A 125 -13.35 5.60 -2.71
N ILE A 126 -12.73 5.26 -3.85
CA ILE A 126 -11.27 5.35 -4.01
C ILE A 126 -10.78 6.79 -3.86
N ILE A 127 -11.53 7.74 -4.43
CA ILE A 127 -11.24 9.17 -4.32
C ILE A 127 -11.38 9.64 -2.86
N ASP A 128 -12.43 9.23 -2.17
CA ASP A 128 -12.68 9.68 -0.80
C ASP A 128 -11.70 9.06 0.21
N ALA A 129 -11.33 7.79 0.03
CA ALA A 129 -10.23 7.17 0.77
C ALA A 129 -8.90 7.92 0.55
N ALA A 130 -8.61 8.35 -0.69
CA ALA A 130 -7.40 9.11 -0.99
C ALA A 130 -7.41 10.52 -0.39
N LYS A 131 -8.57 11.16 -0.26
CA LYS A 131 -8.68 12.45 0.46
C LYS A 131 -8.46 12.27 1.96
N GLU A 132 -9.00 11.20 2.54
CA GLU A 132 -8.90 10.91 3.97
C GLU A 132 -7.48 10.51 4.38
N LEU A 133 -6.88 9.57 3.65
CA LEU A 133 -5.63 8.91 4.06
C LEU A 133 -4.41 9.40 3.28
N GLY A 134 -4.59 10.26 2.28
CA GLY A 134 -3.53 10.70 1.37
C GLY A 134 -2.40 11.47 2.05
N ASP A 135 -2.72 12.24 3.09
CA ASP A 135 -1.77 13.03 3.90
C ASP A 135 -1.63 12.50 5.34
N SER A 136 -1.78 11.19 5.51
CA SER A 136 -1.74 10.55 6.82
C SER A 136 -0.31 10.42 7.42
N GLY A 137 0.72 10.92 6.74
CA GLY A 137 2.12 10.82 7.15
C GLY A 137 2.84 9.52 6.74
N ALA A 138 2.19 8.63 5.98
CA ALA A 138 2.85 7.45 5.43
C ALA A 138 3.81 7.81 4.28
N ASP A 139 4.91 7.06 4.11
CA ASP A 139 5.93 7.29 3.08
C ASP A 139 5.52 6.79 1.69
N LEU A 140 4.46 5.97 1.60
CA LEU A 140 3.96 5.46 0.33
C LEU A 140 2.49 5.11 0.42
N TYR A 141 1.73 5.53 -0.59
CA TYR A 141 0.32 5.20 -0.77
C TYR A 141 0.14 4.21 -1.92
N LYS A 142 -0.20 2.97 -1.60
CA LYS A 142 -0.50 1.90 -2.57
C LYS A 142 -2.00 1.88 -2.81
N VAL A 143 -2.42 2.09 -4.05
CA VAL A 143 -3.84 2.32 -4.39
C VAL A 143 -4.34 1.38 -5.46
N GLU A 144 -5.61 1.02 -5.34
CA GLU A 144 -6.37 0.35 -6.38
C GLU A 144 -6.33 1.14 -7.70
N MET A 145 -6.20 0.44 -8.83
CA MET A 145 -6.36 1.11 -10.12
C MET A 145 -7.84 1.48 -10.35
N PRO A 146 -8.13 2.75 -10.70
CA PRO A 146 -9.45 3.16 -11.16
C PRO A 146 -9.93 2.32 -12.36
N LEU A 147 -11.24 2.08 -12.44
CA LEU A 147 -11.89 1.33 -13.52
C LEU A 147 -11.31 -0.09 -13.73
N TYR A 148 -10.70 -0.66 -12.69
CA TYR A 148 -9.99 -1.94 -12.74
C TYR A 148 -8.87 -1.99 -13.80
N GLY A 149 -8.40 -0.85 -14.29
CA GLY A 149 -7.45 -0.78 -15.40
C GLY A 149 -8.04 -1.21 -16.75
N LYS A 150 -9.37 -1.22 -16.90
CA LYS A 150 -10.09 -1.60 -18.12
C LYS A 150 -10.69 -0.36 -18.82
N GLY A 151 -11.01 -0.50 -20.10
CA GLY A 151 -11.58 0.58 -20.92
C GLY A 151 -10.56 1.31 -21.76
N ALA A 152 -10.96 2.45 -22.35
CA ALA A 152 -10.09 3.22 -23.22
C ALA A 152 -8.93 3.85 -22.43
N ARG A 153 -7.79 4.01 -23.09
CA ARG A 153 -6.60 4.62 -22.47
C ARG A 153 -6.88 6.04 -21.96
N SER A 154 -7.72 6.80 -22.68
CA SER A 154 -8.17 8.15 -22.28
C SER A 154 -8.89 8.12 -20.94
N ASP A 155 -9.82 7.19 -20.76
CA ASP A 155 -10.67 7.11 -19.57
C ASP A 155 -9.82 6.72 -18.35
N LEU A 156 -8.90 5.76 -18.54
CA LEU A 156 -7.93 5.37 -17.52
C LEU A 156 -6.99 6.51 -17.14
N LEU A 157 -6.59 7.34 -18.10
CA LEU A 157 -5.76 8.51 -17.84
C LEU A 157 -6.54 9.55 -17.03
N THR A 158 -7.75 9.89 -17.45
CA THR A 158 -8.64 10.84 -16.76
C THR A 158 -8.92 10.40 -15.32
N ALA A 159 -9.28 9.12 -15.13
CA ALA A 159 -9.54 8.58 -13.79
C ALA A 159 -8.28 8.59 -12.91
N SER A 160 -7.12 8.23 -13.48
CA SER A 160 -5.83 8.31 -12.76
C SER A 160 -5.45 9.75 -12.39
N GLN A 161 -5.77 10.73 -13.23
CA GLN A 161 -5.53 12.15 -12.96
C GLN A 161 -6.50 12.69 -11.89
N ARG A 162 -7.76 12.26 -11.88
CA ARG A 162 -8.69 12.62 -10.81
C ARG A 162 -8.21 12.09 -9.44
N LEU A 163 -7.74 10.85 -9.40
CA LEU A 163 -7.12 10.28 -8.20
C LEU A 163 -5.84 11.03 -7.80
N LYS A 164 -5.02 11.41 -8.78
CA LYS A 164 -3.87 12.29 -8.54
C LYS A 164 -4.25 13.53 -7.78
N TRP A 165 -5.28 14.22 -8.27
CA TRP A 165 -5.70 15.48 -7.70
C TRP A 165 -6.30 15.30 -6.30
N ALA A 166 -7.09 14.26 -6.06
CA ALA A 166 -7.59 13.95 -4.73
C ALA A 166 -6.46 13.75 -3.70
N TYR A 167 -5.45 12.95 -4.09
CA TYR A 167 -4.27 12.74 -3.26
C TYR A 167 -3.46 14.03 -3.06
N GLN A 168 -3.21 14.80 -4.13
CA GLN A 168 -2.49 16.07 -4.05
C GLN A 168 -3.21 17.13 -3.23
N TYR A 169 -4.53 17.16 -3.30
CA TYR A 169 -5.37 18.05 -2.50
C TYR A 169 -5.23 17.72 -1.01
N ALA A 170 -5.20 16.44 -0.66
CA ALA A 170 -4.95 16.02 0.72
C ALA A 170 -3.56 16.47 1.20
N VAL A 171 -2.51 16.24 0.40
CA VAL A 171 -1.10 16.49 0.79
C VAL A 171 -0.67 17.97 0.69
N GLY A 172 -1.49 18.84 0.09
CA GLY A 172 -1.21 20.27 0.03
C GLY A 172 0.01 20.72 -0.82
N HIS A 173 0.63 19.84 -1.63
CA HIS A 173 1.81 20.18 -2.45
C HIS A 173 1.81 19.63 -3.91
N PRO A 174 2.40 20.35 -4.91
CA PRO A 174 2.10 20.10 -6.33
C PRO A 174 2.90 18.99 -7.03
N LEU A 175 3.91 18.37 -6.41
CA LEU A 175 4.94 17.64 -7.17
C LEU A 175 4.95 16.14 -6.88
N PHE A 176 4.25 15.35 -7.71
CA PHE A 176 4.27 13.88 -7.66
C PHE A 176 4.49 13.15 -8.99
N ARG A 177 5.35 12.13 -8.93
CA ARG A 177 5.65 11.17 -10.00
C ARG A 177 4.86 9.88 -9.78
N CYS A 178 3.85 9.63 -10.61
CA CYS A 178 3.12 8.37 -10.61
C CYS A 178 3.96 7.31 -11.36
N GLY A 179 4.44 6.29 -10.65
CA GLY A 179 5.12 5.14 -11.26
C GLY A 179 4.10 4.09 -11.71
N ARG A 180 4.15 3.66 -12.97
CA ARG A 180 3.42 2.47 -13.44
C ARG A 180 4.35 1.26 -13.25
N LYS A 181 4.04 0.36 -12.33
CA LYS A 181 4.62 -0.99 -12.34
C LYS A 181 3.56 -1.97 -12.82
N THR A 182 3.51 -2.19 -14.13
CA THR A 182 2.84 -3.37 -14.70
C THR A 182 3.81 -4.54 -14.55
N VAL A 183 3.50 -5.50 -13.69
CA VAL A 183 4.12 -6.83 -13.77
C VAL A 183 3.46 -7.54 -14.96
N PRO A 184 4.18 -7.92 -16.02
CA PRO A 184 3.59 -8.74 -17.08
C PRO A 184 3.38 -10.15 -16.53
N SER A 185 2.14 -10.53 -16.22
CA SER A 185 1.79 -11.92 -15.96
C SER A 185 1.71 -12.66 -17.31
N ARG A 186 2.77 -13.36 -17.71
CA ARG A 186 2.63 -14.46 -18.67
C ARG A 186 2.12 -15.66 -17.89
N GLY A 187 0.82 -15.90 -17.97
CA GLY A 187 0.12 -16.98 -17.28
C GLY A 187 -1.31 -16.57 -16.96
N GLN A 188 -2.27 -17.34 -17.45
CA GLN A 188 -3.71 -17.04 -17.41
C GLN A 188 -4.21 -16.66 -16.01
N GLY A 189 -4.99 -15.58 -15.95
CA GLY A 189 -5.99 -15.34 -14.90
C GLY A 189 -5.49 -14.87 -13.53
N ARG A 190 -5.11 -13.59 -13.41
CA ARG A 190 -5.34 -12.71 -12.23
C ARG A 190 -4.81 -11.30 -12.53
N HIS A 191 -5.69 -10.36 -12.84
CA HIS A 191 -5.35 -8.95 -13.06
C HIS A 191 -5.24 -8.22 -11.72
N GLY A 192 -4.03 -8.07 -11.18
CA GLY A 192 -3.75 -7.09 -10.13
C GLY A 192 -3.28 -5.77 -10.75
N SER A 193 -4.16 -4.78 -10.85
CA SER A 193 -3.79 -3.43 -11.29
C SER A 193 -3.72 -2.52 -10.08
N TRP A 194 -2.51 -2.26 -9.59
CA TRP A 194 -2.24 -1.37 -8.45
C TRP A 194 -1.31 -0.25 -8.91
N ARG A 195 -1.48 0.96 -8.38
CA ARG A 195 -0.53 2.07 -8.55
C ARG A 195 0.12 2.42 -7.22
N ILE A 196 1.34 2.95 -7.30
CA ILE A 196 2.16 3.35 -6.16
C ILE A 196 2.40 4.86 -6.26
N TRP A 197 2.14 5.56 -5.17
CA TRP A 197 2.30 7.00 -5.01
C TRP A 197 3.23 7.25 -3.83
N VAL A 198 4.21 8.14 -3.98
CA VAL A 198 5.25 8.42 -2.98
C VAL A 198 5.16 9.90 -2.63
N PRO A 199 5.05 10.33 -1.35
CA PRO A 199 5.11 11.72 -0.90
C PRO A 199 6.46 12.40 -1.20
N GLY A 200 6.45 13.72 -1.25
CA GLY A 200 7.42 14.48 -2.02
C GLY A 200 8.35 15.14 -1.04
N GLY A 201 9.49 14.52 -0.76
CA GLY A 201 10.50 15.16 0.06
C GLY A 201 11.04 16.41 -0.63
N THR A 202 11.04 17.54 0.06
CA THR A 202 11.90 18.68 -0.29
C THR A 202 13.34 18.17 -0.26
N ARG A 203 13.95 17.95 -1.43
CA ARG A 203 15.41 17.86 -1.51
C ARG A 203 15.93 19.25 -1.14
N GLY A 204 16.44 19.39 0.07
CA GLY A 204 17.37 20.45 0.38
C GLY A 204 18.56 20.30 -0.56
N SER A 205 18.65 21.19 -1.53
CA SER A 205 19.87 21.41 -2.31
C SER A 205 20.90 22.05 -1.39
N GLY A 206 21.67 21.24 -0.69
CA GLY A 206 22.93 21.67 -0.08
C GLY A 206 24.02 21.54 -1.14
N HIS A 207 24.37 22.66 -1.76
CA HIS A 207 25.62 22.81 -2.51
C HIS A 207 26.76 23.18 -1.55
N GLN A 208 27.94 22.65 -1.89
CA GLN A 208 29.29 22.83 -1.34
C GLN A 208 29.67 21.89 -0.21
#